data_AF-A0A7W1QQS9-F1
#
_entry.id   AF-A0A7W1QQS9-F1
#
_cell.length_a   1.000
_cell.length_b   1.000
_cell.length_c   1.000
_cell.angle_alpha   90.00
_cell.angle_beta   90.00
_cell.angle_gamma   90.00
#
_symmetry.space_group_name_H-M   'P 1'
#
loop_
_entity.id
_entity.type
_entity.pdbx_description
1 polymer ?
#
loop_
_entity_poly.entity_id
_entity_poly.type
_entity_poly.pdbx_seq_one_letter_code
_entity_poly.pdbx_strand_id
1 'polypeptide(L)'
;MSDRALVLYAFVRRGSIEFVVNETGGDPARIRQAEAARRETDEWLEREGVWPAVLEAERSLLESPSGSWPREAVADAMWRKESFGALLWALNHLDRMPEYGLEFEQQHLDEAITRYGSVDAFRSEGRLRPDDEIEAAWLEADAWFGATEGRAGEDAQVASAAAERFRAISWLRDRDAAPA
;
A
#
# COMPACT_ATOMS: atom_id res chain seq x y z
N MET A 1 -7.44 -8.93 7.01
CA MET A 1 -7.71 -7.79 6.10
C MET A 1 -7.11 -6.49 6.61
N SER A 2 -7.52 -5.99 7.78
CA SER A 2 -7.00 -4.75 8.37
C SER A 2 -5.48 -4.77 8.56
N ASP A 3 -4.90 -5.88 9.02
CA ASP A 3 -3.44 -5.99 9.16
C ASP A 3 -2.70 -5.87 7.82
N ARG A 4 -3.30 -6.33 6.72
CA ARG A 4 -2.71 -6.16 5.39
C ARG A 4 -2.65 -4.68 4.99
N ALA A 5 -3.69 -3.92 5.29
CA ALA A 5 -3.69 -2.46 5.06
C ALA A 5 -2.64 -1.76 5.93
N LEU A 6 -2.47 -2.18 7.18
CA LEU A 6 -1.43 -1.64 8.09
C LEU A 6 -0.01 -1.97 7.62
N VAL A 7 0.22 -3.15 7.06
CA VAL A 7 1.50 -3.50 6.42
C VAL A 7 1.77 -2.57 5.24
N LEU A 8 0.78 -2.36 4.36
CA LEU A 8 0.96 -1.46 3.21
C LEU A 8 1.17 -0.01 3.65
N TYR A 9 0.52 0.45 4.72
CA TYR A 9 0.78 1.76 5.31
C TYR A 9 2.26 1.93 5.72
N ALA A 10 2.81 0.97 6.47
CA ALA A 10 4.23 0.97 6.84
C ALA A 10 5.15 0.89 5.60
N PHE A 11 4.81 0.03 4.64
CA PHE A 11 5.61 -0.21 3.44
C PHE A 11 5.68 1.02 2.51
N VAL A 12 4.54 1.68 2.25
CA VAL A 12 4.46 2.89 1.43
C VAL A 12 5.21 4.05 2.08
N ARG A 13 5.06 4.21 3.40
CA ARG A 13 5.80 5.22 4.17
C ARG A 13 7.31 4.96 4.09
N ARG A 14 7.72 3.69 4.21
CA ARG A 14 9.13 3.30 4.07
C ARG A 14 9.66 3.58 2.66
N GLY A 15 8.92 3.20 1.62
CA GLY A 15 9.28 3.51 0.23
C GLY A 15 9.44 5.01 -0.01
N SER A 16 8.62 5.85 0.61
CA SER A 16 8.69 7.31 0.46
C SER A 16 9.98 7.87 1.05
N ILE A 17 10.42 7.32 2.18
CA ILE A 17 11.70 7.67 2.81
C ILE A 17 12.87 7.25 1.91
N GLU A 18 12.83 6.03 1.37
CA GLU A 18 13.86 5.51 0.45
C GLU A 18 13.96 6.37 -0.81
N PHE A 19 12.81 6.79 -1.37
CA PHE A 19 12.77 7.69 -2.51
C PHE A 19 13.51 9.01 -2.21
N VAL A 20 13.21 9.66 -1.09
CA VAL A 20 13.88 10.91 -0.68
C VAL A 20 15.39 10.69 -0.45
N VAL A 21 15.79 9.60 0.21
CA VAL A 21 17.22 9.28 0.41
C VAL A 21 17.95 9.17 -0.93
N ASN A 22 17.35 8.47 -1.89
CA ASN A 22 17.91 8.29 -3.23
C ASN A 22 18.01 9.62 -3.99
N GLU A 23 17.00 10.49 -3.93
CA GLU A 23 17.04 11.81 -4.56
C GLU A 23 18.13 12.72 -3.99
N THR A 24 18.44 12.58 -2.69
CA THR A 24 19.52 13.34 -2.05
C THR A 24 20.92 12.76 -2.28
N GLY A 25 21.06 11.69 -3.06
CA GLY A 25 22.35 11.05 -3.31
C GLY A 25 22.98 10.43 -2.07
N GLY A 26 22.17 10.02 -1.09
CA GLY A 26 22.66 9.42 0.15
C GLY A 26 23.31 10.41 1.12
N ASP A 27 22.78 11.64 1.23
CA ASP A 27 23.21 12.59 2.26
C ASP A 27 23.23 11.92 3.64
N PRO A 28 24.38 11.90 4.35
CA PRO A 28 24.50 11.27 5.67
C PRO A 28 23.47 11.77 6.69
N ALA A 29 23.04 13.03 6.62
CA ALA A 29 21.99 13.54 7.50
C ALA A 29 20.63 12.91 7.19
N ARG A 30 20.29 12.77 5.91
CA ARG A 30 19.06 12.09 5.45
C ARG A 30 19.08 10.61 5.76
N ILE A 31 20.20 9.92 5.56
CA ILE A 31 20.34 8.51 5.95
C ILE A 31 20.10 8.33 7.46
N ARG A 32 20.69 9.18 8.32
CA ARG A 32 20.45 9.10 9.77
C ARG A 32 18.98 9.31 10.14
N GLN A 33 18.32 10.27 9.49
CA GLN A 33 16.88 10.52 9.69
C GLN A 33 16.05 9.32 9.23
N ALA A 34 16.37 8.75 8.07
CA ALA A 34 15.71 7.57 7.52
C ALA A 34 15.89 6.34 8.41
N GLU A 35 17.07 6.16 9.03
CA GLU A 35 17.34 5.09 9.99
C GLU A 35 16.54 5.25 11.28
N ALA A 36 16.37 6.48 11.77
CA ALA A 36 15.50 6.73 12.92
C ALA A 36 14.05 6.36 12.59
N ALA A 37 13.54 6.81 11.44
CA ALA A 37 12.19 6.48 10.99
C ALA A 37 12.00 4.98 10.71
N ARG A 38 13.04 4.27 10.26
CA ARG A 38 13.03 2.80 10.12
C ARG A 38 12.79 2.13 11.46
N ARG A 39 13.59 2.48 12.49
CA ARG A 39 13.44 1.94 13.85
C ARG A 39 12.06 2.24 14.44
N GLU A 40 11.56 3.47 14.27
CA GLU A 40 10.21 3.84 14.71
C GLU A 40 9.12 2.98 14.02
N THR A 41 9.32 2.62 12.75
CA THR A 41 8.42 1.74 12.01
C THR A 41 8.49 0.31 12.53
N ASP A 42 9.69 -0.22 12.77
CA ASP A 42 9.89 -1.57 13.34
C ASP A 42 9.24 -1.68 14.72
N GLU A 43 9.47 -0.70 15.60
CA GLU A 43 8.87 -0.60 16.94
C GLU A 43 7.34 -0.49 16.87
N TRP A 44 6.80 0.25 15.90
CA TRP A 44 5.36 0.33 15.68
C TRP A 44 4.78 -1.01 15.20
N LEU A 45 5.41 -1.68 14.22
CA LEU A 45 4.96 -2.98 13.73
C LEU A 45 4.94 -4.05 14.84
N GLU A 46 5.92 -3.99 15.75
CA GLU A 46 5.98 -4.89 16.90
C GLU A 46 4.93 -4.56 17.96
N ARG A 47 4.86 -3.30 18.41
CA ARG A 47 3.89 -2.87 19.43
C ARG A 47 2.45 -3.13 19.02
N GLU A 48 2.12 -2.89 17.75
CA GLU A 48 0.76 -3.03 17.22
C GLU A 48 0.47 -4.47 16.73
N GLY A 49 1.42 -5.40 16.84
CA GLY A 49 1.26 -6.81 16.48
C GLY A 49 1.05 -7.07 14.98
N VAL A 50 1.64 -6.24 14.11
CA VAL A 50 1.41 -6.28 12.64
C VAL A 50 2.39 -7.22 11.93
N TRP A 51 3.56 -7.50 12.52
CA TRP A 51 4.59 -8.37 11.92
C TRP A 51 4.12 -9.72 11.36
N PRO A 52 3.17 -10.45 11.99
CA PRO A 52 2.68 -11.72 11.44
C PRO A 52 1.99 -11.60 10.08
N ALA A 53 1.52 -10.41 9.70
CA ALA A 53 0.87 -10.15 8.40
C ALA A 53 1.84 -9.66 7.31
N VAL A 54 3.11 -9.42 7.65
CA VAL A 54 4.14 -8.98 6.71
C VAL A 54 4.61 -10.18 5.88
N LEU A 55 4.59 -10.05 4.55
CA LEU A 55 5.08 -11.09 3.66
C LEU A 55 6.62 -11.13 3.66
N GLU A 56 7.22 -12.28 3.38
CA GLU A 56 8.68 -12.45 3.40
C GLU A 56 9.42 -11.42 2.53
N ALA A 57 8.93 -11.17 1.33
CA ALA A 57 9.51 -10.17 0.42
C ALA A 57 9.45 -8.74 1.01
N GLU A 58 8.40 -8.42 1.75
CA GLU A 58 8.22 -7.10 2.38
C GLU A 58 9.06 -6.98 3.64
N ARG A 59 9.14 -8.06 4.42
CA ARG A 59 10.01 -8.18 5.60
C ARG A 59 11.45 -7.90 5.22
N SER A 60 11.96 -8.56 4.19
CA SER A 60 13.32 -8.36 3.71
C SER A 60 13.64 -6.89 3.40
N LEU A 61 12.68 -6.16 2.83
CA LEU A 61 12.82 -4.74 2.54
C LEU A 61 12.67 -3.87 3.80
N LEU A 62 11.65 -4.09 4.64
CA LEU A 62 11.41 -3.32 5.87
C LEU A 62 12.59 -3.42 6.86
N GLU A 63 13.21 -4.59 6.95
CA GLU A 63 14.37 -4.85 7.82
C GLU A 63 15.69 -4.31 7.23
N SER A 64 15.72 -3.98 5.93
CA SER A 64 16.94 -3.52 5.25
C SER A 64 17.37 -2.11 5.70
N PRO A 65 18.67 -1.80 5.68
CA PRO A 65 19.17 -0.45 5.94
C PRO A 65 18.57 0.62 5.00
N SER A 66 18.51 1.85 5.49
CA SER A 66 18.02 3.01 4.76
C SER A 66 18.93 3.35 3.60
N GLY A 67 18.34 3.57 2.42
CA GLY A 67 19.06 3.83 1.19
C GLY A 67 19.58 2.55 0.52
N SER A 68 19.24 1.36 1.02
CA SER A 68 19.67 0.10 0.41
C SER A 68 18.59 -0.57 -0.44
N TRP A 69 17.38 0.00 -0.52
CA TRP A 69 16.34 -0.56 -1.37
C TRP A 69 16.74 -0.49 -2.85
N PRO A 70 16.57 -1.59 -3.61
CA PRO A 70 16.70 -1.53 -5.06
C PRO A 70 15.78 -0.46 -5.64
N ARG A 71 16.22 0.24 -6.69
CA ARG A 71 15.44 1.30 -7.33
C ARG A 71 14.05 0.83 -7.77
N GLU A 72 13.97 -0.40 -8.28
CA GLU A 72 12.71 -1.04 -8.65
C GLU A 72 11.79 -1.23 -7.44
N ALA A 73 12.31 -1.69 -6.30
CA ALA A 73 11.55 -1.83 -5.06
C ALA A 73 11.03 -0.49 -4.52
N VAL A 74 11.81 0.60 -4.68
CA VAL A 74 11.34 1.96 -4.33
C VAL A 74 10.19 2.38 -5.24
N ALA A 75 10.32 2.18 -6.55
CA ALA A 75 9.25 2.49 -7.50
C ALA A 75 7.98 1.67 -7.23
N ASP A 76 8.13 0.37 -6.99
CA ASP A 76 7.02 -0.52 -6.64
C ASP A 76 6.31 -0.06 -5.37
N ALA A 77 7.05 0.34 -4.34
CA ALA A 77 6.47 0.85 -3.10
C ALA A 77 5.69 2.15 -3.27
N MET A 78 6.07 3.00 -4.23
CA MET A 78 5.28 4.20 -4.60
C MET A 78 3.94 3.84 -5.21
N TRP A 79 3.88 2.74 -5.98
CA TRP A 79 2.62 2.25 -6.54
C TRP A 79 1.79 1.45 -5.53
N ARG A 80 2.41 0.84 -4.50
CA ARG A 80 1.67 0.13 -3.43
C ARG A 80 0.64 1.00 -2.69
N LYS A 81 0.72 2.33 -2.78
CA LYS A 81 -0.33 3.24 -2.26
C LYS A 81 -1.69 3.00 -2.91
N GLU A 82 -1.72 2.55 -4.17
CA GLU A 82 -2.95 2.25 -4.91
C GLU A 82 -3.60 0.97 -4.38
N SER A 83 -2.79 -0.06 -4.12
CA SER A 83 -3.22 -1.26 -3.39
C SER A 83 -3.73 -0.89 -1.99
N PHE A 84 -3.03 0.00 -1.29
CA PHE A 84 -3.41 0.45 0.05
C PHE A 84 -4.76 1.17 0.06
N GLY A 85 -4.96 2.14 -0.84
CA GLY A 85 -6.23 2.86 -1.00
C GLY A 85 -7.39 1.93 -1.33
N ALA A 86 -7.18 0.94 -2.21
CA ALA A 86 -8.19 -0.07 -2.53
C ALA A 86 -8.58 -0.91 -1.29
N LEU A 87 -7.61 -1.31 -0.45
CA LEU A 87 -7.91 -2.02 0.81
C LEU A 87 -8.67 -1.14 1.80
N LEU A 88 -8.32 0.15 1.91
CA LEU A 88 -9.04 1.09 2.78
C LEU A 88 -10.47 1.34 2.31
N TRP A 89 -10.69 1.45 1.01
CA TRP A 89 -12.03 1.50 0.43
C TRP A 89 -12.81 0.22 0.75
N ALA A 90 -12.22 -0.95 0.52
CA ALA A 90 -12.87 -2.23 0.77
C ALA A 90 -13.22 -2.44 2.25
N LEU A 91 -12.47 -1.84 3.18
CA LEU A 91 -12.72 -1.88 4.62
C LEU A 91 -13.64 -0.77 5.14
N ASN A 92 -14.29 0.00 4.26
CA ASN A 92 -15.12 1.16 4.59
C ASN A 92 -14.39 2.27 5.38
N HIS A 93 -13.06 2.34 5.26
CA HIS A 93 -12.30 3.49 5.75
C HIS A 93 -12.32 4.65 4.75
N LEU A 94 -12.54 4.35 3.46
CA LEU A 94 -12.78 5.33 2.39
C LEU A 94 -14.14 5.09 1.72
N ASP A 95 -14.85 6.18 1.45
CA ASP A 95 -16.19 6.14 0.85
C ASP A 95 -16.15 5.75 -0.63
N ARG A 96 -15.11 6.20 -1.36
CA ARG A 96 -14.93 5.98 -2.80
C ARG A 96 -13.46 5.82 -3.17
N MET A 97 -13.20 5.06 -4.23
CA MET A 97 -11.91 5.07 -4.92
C MET A 97 -11.88 6.24 -5.93
N PRO A 98 -10.70 6.85 -6.19
CA PRO A 98 -10.53 7.75 -7.31
C PRO A 98 -10.80 7.05 -8.64
N GLU A 99 -11.15 7.80 -9.67
CA GLU A 99 -11.17 7.28 -11.05
C GLU A 99 -9.78 6.75 -11.44
N TYR A 100 -9.67 5.79 -12.37
CA TYR A 100 -8.38 5.17 -12.74
C TYR A 100 -7.38 6.13 -13.39
N GLY A 101 -7.85 7.28 -13.90
CA GLY A 101 -6.97 8.36 -14.37
C GLY A 101 -6.38 9.23 -13.24
N LEU A 102 -6.74 8.96 -11.98
CA LEU A 102 -6.30 9.70 -10.80
C LEU A 102 -5.69 8.75 -9.77
N GLU A 103 -4.56 9.13 -9.20
CA GLU A 103 -3.91 8.38 -8.12
C GLU A 103 -4.58 8.66 -6.76
N PHE A 104 -4.42 7.74 -5.81
CA PHE A 104 -4.70 8.05 -4.41
C PHE A 104 -3.68 9.07 -3.89
N GLU A 105 -4.19 10.08 -3.19
CA GLU A 105 -3.36 11.07 -2.50
C GLU A 105 -2.88 10.52 -1.16
N GLN A 106 -1.55 10.48 -0.96
CA GLN A 106 -0.92 9.93 0.26
C GLN A 106 -1.50 10.54 1.54
N GLN A 107 -1.75 11.85 1.56
CA GLN A 107 -2.31 12.54 2.72
C GLN A 107 -3.67 11.95 3.15
N HIS A 108 -4.57 11.70 2.20
CA HIS A 108 -5.87 11.11 2.52
C HIS A 108 -5.76 9.67 3.03
N LEU A 109 -4.77 8.91 2.55
CA LEU A 109 -4.52 7.55 3.03
C LEU A 109 -3.98 7.55 4.46
N ASP A 110 -3.06 8.46 4.78
CA ASP A 110 -2.50 8.62 6.13
C ASP A 110 -3.58 9.08 7.12
N GLU A 111 -4.44 10.02 6.71
CA GLU A 111 -5.60 10.48 7.50
C GLU A 111 -6.60 9.34 7.78
N ALA A 112 -6.83 8.47 6.80
CA ALA A 112 -7.74 7.33 6.96
C ALA A 112 -7.29 6.33 8.03
N ILE A 113 -5.99 6.19 8.28
CA ILE A 113 -5.46 5.39 9.40
C ILE A 113 -5.46 6.20 10.70
N THR A 114 -4.89 7.40 10.66
CA THR A 114 -4.55 8.17 11.87
C THR A 114 -5.77 8.74 12.59
N ARG A 115 -6.89 8.98 11.88
CA ARG A 115 -8.15 9.50 12.46
C ARG A 115 -8.72 8.66 13.60
N TYR A 116 -8.38 7.37 13.65
CA TYR A 116 -8.86 6.44 14.69
C TYR A 116 -8.09 6.57 16.02
N GLY A 117 -6.92 7.21 16.02
CA GLY A 117 -6.08 7.39 17.21
C GLY A 117 -5.34 6.14 17.69
N SER A 118 -5.79 4.94 17.34
CA SER A 118 -5.09 3.67 17.60
C SER A 118 -5.34 2.63 16.51
N VAL A 119 -4.43 1.65 16.41
CA VAL A 119 -4.57 0.52 15.48
C VAL A 119 -5.76 -0.38 15.87
N ASP A 120 -6.00 -0.57 17.16
CA ASP A 120 -7.14 -1.37 17.62
C ASP A 120 -8.48 -0.74 17.24
N ALA A 121 -8.59 0.58 17.33
CA ALA A 121 -9.78 1.30 16.87
C ALA A 121 -9.93 1.21 15.35
N PHE A 122 -8.84 1.33 14.59
CA PHE A 122 -8.86 1.10 13.14
C PHE A 122 -9.36 -0.31 12.80
N ARG A 123 -8.84 -1.34 13.49
CA ARG A 123 -9.26 -2.74 13.30
C ARG A 123 -10.74 -2.96 13.62
N SER A 124 -11.23 -2.40 14.74
CA SER A 124 -12.61 -2.59 15.17
C SER A 124 -13.64 -1.92 14.27
N GLU A 125 -13.26 -0.80 13.65
CA GLU A 125 -14.13 -0.03 12.75
C GLU A 125 -14.08 -0.54 11.30
N GLY A 126 -13.05 -1.30 10.92
CA GLY A 126 -12.92 -1.87 9.59
C GLY A 126 -14.00 -2.90 9.29
N ARG A 127 -14.87 -2.59 8.33
CA ARG A 127 -15.92 -3.50 7.86
C ARG A 127 -15.76 -3.74 6.38
N LEU A 128 -15.65 -5.01 6.00
CA LEU A 128 -15.58 -5.35 4.60
C LEU A 128 -16.88 -4.94 3.88
N ARG A 129 -16.73 -4.33 2.70
CA ARG A 129 -17.84 -4.06 1.80
C ARG A 129 -18.53 -5.36 1.35
N PRO A 130 -19.81 -5.29 0.97
CA PRO A 130 -20.54 -6.41 0.38
C PRO A 130 -19.82 -7.05 -0.82
N ASP A 131 -20.01 -8.35 -1.02
CA ASP A 131 -19.33 -9.10 -2.09
C ASP A 131 -19.70 -8.61 -3.49
N ASP A 132 -20.93 -8.15 -3.70
CA ASP A 132 -21.37 -7.57 -4.96
C ASP A 132 -20.69 -6.22 -5.26
N GLU A 133 -20.40 -5.41 -4.23
CA GLU A 133 -19.60 -4.19 -4.39
C GLU A 133 -18.14 -4.53 -4.74
N ILE A 134 -17.55 -5.54 -4.07
CA ILE A 134 -16.18 -6.00 -4.35
C ILE A 134 -16.08 -6.60 -5.76
N GLU A 135 -17.05 -7.40 -6.17
CA GLU A 135 -17.11 -7.99 -7.51
C GLU A 135 -17.26 -6.90 -8.59
N ALA A 136 -18.12 -5.91 -8.37
CA ALA A 136 -18.27 -4.79 -9.30
C ALA A 136 -16.97 -4.00 -9.47
N ALA A 137 -16.28 -3.71 -8.35
CA ALA A 137 -14.97 -3.06 -8.37
C ALA A 137 -13.90 -3.94 -9.03
N TRP A 138 -13.98 -5.27 -8.87
CA TRP A 138 -13.08 -6.21 -9.52
C TRP A 138 -13.25 -6.18 -11.05
N LEU A 139 -14.48 -6.23 -11.54
CA LEU A 139 -14.80 -6.15 -12.98
C LEU A 139 -14.31 -4.84 -13.60
N GLU A 140 -14.48 -3.72 -12.88
CA GLU A 140 -13.95 -2.44 -13.32
C GLU A 140 -12.41 -2.45 -13.36
N ALA A 141 -11.76 -2.98 -12.32
CA ALA A 141 -10.31 -3.08 -12.26
C ALA A 141 -9.72 -3.97 -13.35
N ASP A 142 -10.35 -5.09 -13.64
CA ASP A 142 -9.96 -6.03 -14.70
C ASP A 142 -10.03 -5.36 -16.08
N ALA A 143 -11.13 -4.66 -16.36
CA ALA A 143 -11.31 -3.92 -17.61
C ALA A 143 -10.23 -2.84 -17.80
N TRP A 144 -9.92 -2.08 -16.76
CA TRP A 144 -8.86 -1.06 -16.80
C TRP A 144 -7.46 -1.67 -16.94
N PHE A 145 -7.18 -2.74 -16.20
CA PHE A 145 -5.90 -3.45 -16.30
C PHE A 145 -5.69 -3.98 -17.72
N GLY A 146 -6.66 -4.69 -18.29
CA GLY A 146 -6.60 -5.19 -19.68
C GLY A 146 -6.50 -4.07 -20.72
N ALA A 147 -7.15 -2.92 -20.50
CA ALA A 147 -7.09 -1.80 -21.44
C ALA A 147 -5.77 -1.02 -21.39
N THR A 148 -5.00 -1.15 -20.31
CA THR A 148 -3.77 -0.39 -20.05
C THR A 148 -2.50 -1.24 -20.05
N GLU A 149 -2.64 -2.56 -20.18
CA GLU A 149 -1.53 -3.48 -20.31
C GLU A 149 -0.60 -3.09 -21.48
N GLY A 150 0.70 -3.01 -21.20
CA GLY A 150 1.72 -2.69 -22.21
C GLY A 150 1.84 -1.22 -22.62
N ARG A 151 1.08 -0.31 -22.00
CA ARG A 151 1.22 1.13 -22.28
C ARG A 151 2.51 1.73 -21.69
N ALA A 152 3.00 2.81 -22.29
CA ALA A 152 4.22 3.52 -21.90
C ALA A 152 4.00 5.04 -21.86
N GLY A 153 4.90 5.79 -21.21
CA GLY A 153 4.79 7.25 -21.09
C GLY A 153 3.77 7.67 -20.03
N GLU A 154 2.97 8.71 -20.30
CA GLU A 154 1.91 9.17 -19.36
C GLU A 154 0.87 8.09 -19.07
N ASP A 155 0.59 7.22 -20.06
CA ASP A 155 -0.29 6.06 -19.89
C ASP A 155 0.28 5.00 -18.93
N ALA A 156 1.58 5.03 -18.62
CA ALA A 156 2.19 4.08 -17.69
C ALA A 156 1.71 4.31 -16.24
N GLN A 157 1.36 5.54 -15.87
CA GLN A 157 0.83 5.83 -14.53
C GLN A 157 -0.53 5.16 -14.32
N VAL A 158 -1.42 5.29 -15.32
CA VAL A 158 -2.73 4.64 -15.32
C VAL A 158 -2.58 3.12 -15.30
N ALA A 159 -1.63 2.58 -16.07
CA ALA A 159 -1.34 1.14 -16.06
C ALA A 159 -0.87 0.64 -14.69
N SER A 160 0.05 1.36 -14.03
CA SER A 160 0.53 1.01 -12.69
C SER A 160 -0.56 1.11 -11.64
N ALA A 161 -1.38 2.16 -11.67
CA ALA A 161 -2.51 2.31 -10.76
C ALA A 161 -3.56 1.22 -10.96
N ALA A 162 -3.90 0.91 -12.21
CA ALA A 162 -4.82 -0.16 -12.55
C ALA A 162 -4.32 -1.52 -12.07
N ALA A 163 -3.04 -1.84 -12.30
CA ALA A 163 -2.43 -3.09 -11.89
C ALA A 163 -2.45 -3.29 -10.36
N GLU A 164 -2.14 -2.24 -9.59
CA GLU A 164 -2.12 -2.33 -8.13
C GLU A 164 -3.53 -2.43 -7.53
N ARG A 165 -4.50 -1.65 -8.04
CA ARG A 165 -5.91 -1.78 -7.62
C ARG A 165 -6.45 -3.17 -7.96
N PHE A 166 -6.20 -3.66 -9.17
CA PHE A 166 -6.60 -5.01 -9.59
C PHE A 166 -5.99 -6.10 -8.70
N ARG A 167 -4.71 -5.99 -8.35
CA ARG A 167 -4.06 -6.93 -7.42
C ARG A 167 -4.74 -6.94 -6.05
N ALA A 168 -4.98 -5.78 -5.46
CA ALA A 168 -5.60 -5.68 -4.15
C ALA A 168 -7.04 -6.22 -4.14
N ILE A 169 -7.83 -5.88 -5.17
CA ILE A 169 -9.22 -6.30 -5.29
C ILE A 169 -9.33 -7.79 -5.63
N SER A 170 -8.42 -8.35 -6.43
CA SER A 170 -8.40 -9.80 -6.69
C SER A 170 -8.15 -10.60 -5.41
N TRP A 171 -7.22 -10.14 -4.57
CA TRP A 171 -7.01 -10.76 -3.26
C TRP A 171 -8.24 -10.70 -2.35
N LEU A 172 -8.98 -9.60 -2.40
CA LEU A 172 -10.25 -9.43 -1.68
C LEU A 172 -11.34 -10.38 -2.18
N ARG A 173 -11.46 -10.54 -3.50
CA ARG A 173 -12.45 -11.41 -4.14
C ARG A 173 -12.19 -12.88 -3.82
N ASP A 174 -10.93 -13.29 -3.94
CA ASP A 174 -10.54 -14.69 -3.84
C ASP A 174 -10.20 -15.11 -2.39
N ARG A 175 -10.45 -14.25 -1.40
CA ARG A 175 -10.11 -14.47 0.02
C ARG A 175 -10.73 -15.74 0.64
N ASP A 176 -11.88 -16.15 0.12
CA ASP A 176 -12.65 -17.31 0.60
C ASP A 176 -12.46 -18.53 -0.31
N ALA A 177 -11.67 -18.41 -1.39
CA ALA A 177 -11.31 -19.53 -2.24
C ALA A 177 -10.42 -20.51 -1.46
N ALA A 178 -10.79 -21.80 -1.45
CA ALA A 178 -9.94 -22.83 -0.87
C ALA A 178 -8.57 -22.82 -1.57
N PRO A 179 -7.44 -22.98 -0.84
CA PRO A 179 -6.14 -23.13 -1.47
C PRO A 179 -6.19 -24.36 -2.39
N ALA A 180 -5.86 -24.14 -3.67
CA ALA A 180 -5.74 -25.18 -4.68
C ALA A 180 -4.56 -26.13 -4.38
#